data_AF-A0A7K8VQL5-F1
#
_entry.id   AF-A0A7K8VQL5-F1
#
_cell.length_a   1.000
_cell.length_b   1.000
_cell.length_c   1.000
_cell.angle_alpha   90.00
_cell.angle_beta   90.00
_cell.angle_gamma   90.00
#
_symmetry.space_group_name_H-M   'P 1'
#
loop_
_entity.id
_entity.type
_entity.pdbx_description
1 polymer ?
#
loop_
_entity_poly.entity_id
_entity_poly.type
_entity_poly.pdbx_seq_one_letter_code
_entity_poly.pdbx_strand_id
1 'polypeptide(L)'
;GSAGPKPGVVLKLERGEEPLLGDPPTAPIGESLQAPGTGEKELSLADRVKLLQALESPSASVASVAKLFGISKSQASRIGRRREQILADWHTNANPLRKRKREGKGGQVEDALFTWFQQALARGERLSGPILKAKAQELAQSSGRDFEATDGWLCRWKTRHN
;
A
#
# COMPACT_ATOMS: atom_id res chain seq x y z
N GLY A 1 29.91 86.80 -2.99
CA GLY A 1 30.51 86.46 -1.69
C GLY A 1 31.30 85.18 -1.85
N SER A 2 32.57 85.20 -1.47
CA SER A 2 33.49 84.07 -1.45
C SER A 2 33.04 82.98 -0.46
N ALA A 3 33.16 81.71 -0.84
CA ALA A 3 33.46 80.61 0.09
C ALA A 3 33.91 79.37 -0.70
N GLY A 4 35.16 78.96 -0.47
CA GLY A 4 35.71 77.68 -0.89
C GLY A 4 35.30 76.52 0.06
N PRO A 5 36.16 75.50 0.27
CA PRO A 5 35.89 74.17 -0.26
C PRO A 5 36.05 72.99 0.74
N LYS A 6 35.70 71.79 0.25
CA LYS A 6 36.13 70.44 0.68
C LYS A 6 35.41 69.80 1.90
N PRO A 7 35.72 68.52 2.26
CA PRO A 7 35.24 67.31 1.59
C PRO A 7 34.69 66.28 2.61
N GLY A 8 33.93 65.28 2.15
CA GLY A 8 33.40 64.25 3.04
C GLY A 8 33.10 62.97 2.29
N VAL A 9 34.14 62.14 2.17
CA VAL A 9 34.19 60.74 1.74
C VAL A 9 32.93 59.96 2.15
N VAL A 10 32.35 59.18 1.23
CA VAL A 10 32.53 57.72 1.24
C VAL A 10 32.05 57.07 -0.07
N LEU A 11 33.01 56.36 -0.65
CA LEU A 11 32.96 55.17 -1.52
C LEU A 11 31.61 54.42 -1.48
N LYS A 12 30.93 54.14 -2.60
CA LYS A 12 31.29 53.35 -3.80
C LYS A 12 30.41 52.10 -3.85
N LEU A 13 30.13 51.70 -5.09
CA LEU A 13 29.56 50.44 -5.57
C LEU A 13 28.03 50.47 -5.69
N GLU A 14 27.47 51.00 -6.79
CA GLU A 14 27.37 50.37 -8.14
C GLU A 14 26.88 48.92 -8.02
N ARG A 15 25.77 48.49 -8.64
CA ARG A 15 24.97 49.07 -9.71
C ARG A 15 23.64 48.32 -9.70
N GLY A 16 22.53 49.04 -9.59
CA GLY A 16 21.20 48.53 -9.88
C GLY A 16 20.61 49.40 -11.00
N GLU A 17 20.31 48.78 -12.13
CA GLU A 17 19.43 49.27 -13.20
C GLU A 17 19.03 47.99 -13.97
N GLU A 18 17.81 47.45 -13.84
CA GLU A 18 16.51 47.94 -14.35
C GLU A 18 16.49 48.05 -15.89
N PRO A 19 15.31 48.08 -16.54
CA PRO A 19 14.16 47.17 -16.53
C PRO A 19 13.92 46.64 -17.98
N LEU A 20 12.85 45.91 -18.32
CA LEU A 20 11.69 46.53 -18.99
C LEU A 20 10.45 45.63 -18.88
N LEU A 21 9.40 46.28 -18.36
CA LEU A 21 8.02 45.85 -18.27
C LEU A 21 7.35 45.67 -19.64
N GLY A 22 6.42 44.72 -19.67
CA GLY A 22 5.39 44.54 -20.70
C GLY A 22 4.41 43.43 -20.32
N ASP A 23 3.61 43.66 -19.28
CA ASP A 23 2.41 42.88 -18.86
C ASP A 23 1.19 43.17 -19.78
N PRO A 24 -0.04 42.54 -19.69
CA PRO A 24 -0.58 41.30 -19.05
C PRO A 24 -1.59 40.57 -20.03
N PRO A 25 -2.65 39.76 -19.69
CA PRO A 25 -3.20 39.36 -18.38
C PRO A 25 -3.76 37.91 -18.19
N THR A 26 -4.01 37.60 -16.91
CA THR A 26 -5.05 36.70 -16.36
C THR A 26 -4.84 35.17 -16.40
N ALA A 27 -4.48 34.58 -15.25
CA ALA A 27 -5.38 33.74 -14.43
C ALA A 27 -4.61 33.08 -13.26
N PRO A 28 -5.24 32.88 -12.10
CA PRO A 28 -4.60 32.29 -10.93
C PRO A 28 -4.64 30.76 -11.03
N ILE A 29 -3.49 30.11 -10.98
CA ILE A 29 -3.45 28.66 -10.75
C ILE A 29 -2.70 28.45 -9.45
N GLY A 30 -3.50 28.34 -8.40
CA GLY A 30 -3.07 27.74 -7.15
C GLY A 30 -2.73 26.26 -7.34
N GLU A 31 -2.38 25.66 -6.21
CA GLU A 31 -2.24 24.21 -6.02
C GLU A 31 -0.84 23.65 -6.27
N SER A 32 0.02 23.94 -5.27
CA SER A 32 0.85 22.96 -4.57
C SER A 32 1.23 21.69 -5.36
N LEU A 33 2.35 21.77 -6.09
CA LEU A 33 3.12 20.59 -6.48
C LEU A 33 3.79 20.00 -5.24
N GLN A 34 3.03 19.24 -4.45
CA GLN A 34 3.64 18.26 -3.55
C GLN A 34 4.20 17.12 -4.40
N ALA A 35 5.53 17.12 -4.54
CA ALA A 35 6.27 15.97 -5.02
C ALA A 35 5.96 14.77 -4.09
N PRO A 36 5.47 13.63 -4.60
CA PRO A 36 5.20 12.48 -3.76
C PRO A 36 6.53 11.90 -3.27
N GLY A 37 6.72 11.95 -1.96
CA GLY A 37 7.85 11.36 -1.27
C GLY A 37 8.02 9.88 -1.60
N THR A 38 9.27 9.43 -1.57
CA THR A 38 9.72 8.05 -1.74
C THR A 38 9.27 7.17 -0.57
N GLY A 39 7.97 6.95 -0.44
CA GLY A 39 7.36 5.91 0.38
C GLY A 39 6.51 5.03 -0.53
N GLU A 40 6.85 3.74 -0.65
CA GLU A 40 6.01 2.79 -1.39
C GLU A 40 4.59 2.83 -0.81
N LYS A 41 3.61 3.32 -1.58
CA LYS A 41 2.20 3.26 -1.20
C LYS A 41 1.80 1.78 -1.12
N GLU A 42 1.57 1.31 0.09
CA GLU A 42 1.16 -0.08 0.32
C GLU A 42 -0.32 -0.26 -0.08
N LEU A 43 -0.52 -0.89 -1.24
CA LEU A 43 -1.85 -1.20 -1.78
C LEU A 43 -2.50 -2.37 -1.04
N SER A 44 -3.80 -2.25 -0.76
CA SER A 44 -4.62 -3.36 -0.25
C SER A 44 -4.77 -4.47 -1.30
N LEU A 45 -5.24 -5.66 -0.89
CA LEU A 45 -5.53 -6.74 -1.84
C LEU A 45 -6.57 -6.30 -2.87
N ALA A 46 -7.65 -5.62 -2.43
CA ALA A 46 -8.65 -5.05 -3.31
C ALA A 46 -8.06 -4.06 -4.33
N ASP A 47 -7.16 -3.16 -3.91
CA ASP A 47 -6.52 -2.20 -4.83
C ASP A 47 -5.60 -2.90 -5.84
N ARG A 48 -4.91 -3.97 -5.43
CA ARG A 48 -4.10 -4.79 -6.35
C ARG A 48 -4.98 -5.49 -7.38
N VAL A 49 -6.15 -6.01 -7.00
CA VAL A 49 -7.10 -6.62 -7.94
C VAL A 49 -7.66 -5.58 -8.92
N LYS A 50 -8.06 -4.41 -8.44
CA LYS A 50 -8.49 -3.30 -9.32
C LYS A 50 -7.39 -2.87 -10.29
N LEU A 51 -6.14 -2.84 -9.83
CA LEU A 51 -4.99 -2.55 -10.67
C LEU A 51 -4.83 -3.63 -11.77
N LEU A 52 -4.98 -4.91 -11.42
CA LEU A 52 -4.92 -6.01 -12.38
C LEU A 52 -6.01 -5.92 -13.45
N GLN A 53 -7.24 -5.55 -13.05
CA GLN A 53 -8.34 -5.30 -13.99
C GLN A 53 -8.04 -4.11 -14.91
N ALA A 54 -7.46 -3.03 -14.36
CA ALA A 54 -7.05 -1.87 -15.15
C ALA A 54 -5.94 -2.21 -16.16
N LEU A 55 -5.05 -3.16 -15.85
CA LEU A 55 -4.01 -3.64 -16.77
C LEU A 55 -4.53 -4.55 -17.89
N GLU A 56 -5.72 -5.16 -17.73
CA GLU A 56 -6.34 -5.99 -18.78
C GLU A 56 -7.03 -5.17 -19.86
N SER A 57 -7.25 -3.87 -19.62
CA SER A 57 -7.83 -2.98 -20.63
C SER A 57 -6.85 -2.82 -21.80
N PRO A 58 -7.28 -3.06 -23.06
CA PRO A 58 -6.38 -3.11 -24.23
C PRO A 58 -5.68 -1.78 -24.54
N SER A 59 -6.15 -0.66 -23.99
CA SER A 59 -5.56 0.68 -24.13
C SER A 59 -4.70 1.12 -22.94
N ALA A 60 -4.63 0.32 -21.87
CA ALA A 60 -3.97 0.72 -20.64
C ALA A 60 -2.46 0.41 -20.68
N SER A 61 -1.64 1.44 -20.47
CA SER A 61 -0.21 1.25 -20.24
C SER A 61 0.09 1.11 -18.74
N VAL A 62 1.12 0.32 -18.39
CA VAL A 62 1.60 0.19 -17.00
C VAL A 62 1.90 1.56 -16.37
N ALA A 63 2.38 2.53 -17.17
CA ALA A 63 2.65 3.88 -16.72
C ALA A 63 1.37 4.66 -16.37
N SER A 64 0.33 4.57 -17.22
CA SER A 64 -0.97 5.20 -16.95
C SER A 64 -1.65 4.61 -15.71
N VAL A 65 -1.61 3.28 -15.55
CA VAL A 65 -2.17 2.61 -14.38
C VAL A 65 -1.39 2.94 -13.11
N ALA A 66 -0.06 2.99 -13.17
CA ALA A 66 0.76 3.37 -12.01
C ALA A 66 0.42 4.79 -11.51
N LYS A 67 0.21 5.74 -12.42
CA LYS A 67 -0.23 7.11 -12.09
C LYS A 67 -1.61 7.12 -11.43
N LEU A 68 -2.58 6.39 -11.99
CA LEU A 68 -3.94 6.31 -11.44
C LEU A 68 -3.95 5.80 -9.99
N PHE A 69 -3.10 4.82 -9.67
CA PHE A 69 -3.01 4.25 -8.32
C PHE A 69 -2.01 5.00 -7.41
N GLY A 70 -1.28 6.00 -7.91
CA GLY A 70 -0.27 6.74 -7.16
C GLY A 70 0.91 5.87 -6.71
N ILE A 71 1.36 4.96 -7.58
CA ILE A 71 2.48 4.05 -7.32
C ILE A 71 3.58 4.19 -8.39
N SER A 72 4.76 3.62 -8.14
CA SER A 72 5.82 3.58 -9.14
C SER A 72 5.51 2.59 -10.27
N LYS A 73 6.06 2.85 -11.47
CA LYS A 73 5.96 1.93 -12.62
C LYS A 73 6.52 0.54 -12.30
N SER A 74 7.61 0.48 -11.53
CA SER A 74 8.22 -0.78 -11.10
C SER A 74 7.32 -1.57 -10.14
N GLN A 75 6.62 -0.88 -9.22
CA GLN A 75 5.62 -1.49 -8.34
C GLN A 75 4.42 -2.04 -9.14
N ALA A 76 3.88 -1.27 -10.09
CA ALA A 76 2.79 -1.72 -10.96
C ALA A 76 3.18 -2.97 -11.78
N SER A 77 4.38 -2.98 -12.37
CA SER A 77 4.91 -4.14 -13.09
C SER A 77 5.13 -5.36 -12.18
N ARG A 78 5.62 -5.15 -10.95
CA ARG A 78 5.78 -6.22 -9.96
C ARG A 78 4.43 -6.85 -9.59
N ILE A 79 3.39 -6.02 -9.42
CA ILE A 79 2.02 -6.48 -9.14
C ILE A 79 1.48 -7.28 -10.32
N GLY A 80 1.64 -6.79 -11.55
CA GLY A 80 1.22 -7.51 -12.77
C GLY A 80 1.85 -8.90 -12.89
N ARG A 81 3.13 -9.06 -12.53
CA ARG A 81 3.81 -10.37 -12.53
C ARG A 81 3.31 -11.34 -11.46
N ARG A 82 2.75 -10.84 -10.35
CA ARG A 82 2.17 -11.67 -9.27
C ARG A 82 0.66 -11.85 -9.43
N ARG A 83 0.12 -11.66 -10.65
CA ARG A 83 -1.32 -11.70 -10.94
C ARG A 83 -2.00 -12.94 -10.38
N GLU A 84 -1.51 -14.12 -10.75
CA GLU A 84 -2.10 -15.39 -10.32
C GLU A 84 -2.14 -15.53 -8.80
N GLN A 85 -1.04 -15.19 -8.12
CA GLN A 85 -0.97 -15.22 -6.66
C GLN A 85 -1.96 -14.24 -6.02
N ILE A 86 -2.09 -13.02 -6.57
CA ILE A 86 -3.02 -12.00 -6.06
C ILE A 86 -4.48 -12.44 -6.25
N LEU A 87 -4.80 -13.07 -7.38
CA LEU A 87 -6.15 -13.61 -7.63
C LEU A 87 -6.43 -14.82 -6.74
N ALA A 88 -5.47 -15.73 -6.57
CA ALA A 88 -5.59 -16.84 -5.63
C ALA A 88 -5.80 -16.32 -4.19
N ASP A 89 -5.02 -15.33 -3.76
CA ASP A 89 -5.17 -14.66 -2.47
C ASP A 89 -6.54 -13.96 -2.36
N TRP A 90 -7.10 -13.41 -3.45
CA TRP A 90 -8.44 -12.80 -3.48
C TRP A 90 -9.55 -13.81 -3.27
N HIS A 91 -9.43 -15.00 -3.88
CA HIS A 91 -10.41 -16.08 -3.72
C HIS A 91 -10.31 -16.80 -2.37
N THR A 92 -9.13 -16.79 -1.74
CA THR A 92 -8.86 -17.55 -0.51
C THR A 92 -8.80 -16.70 0.76
N ASN A 93 -8.50 -15.39 0.69
CA ASN A 93 -8.57 -14.51 1.87
C ASN A 93 -10.02 -14.11 2.15
N ALA A 94 -10.45 -14.33 3.39
CA ALA A 94 -11.71 -13.76 3.89
C ALA A 94 -11.65 -12.23 4.10
N ASN A 95 -10.46 -11.60 4.11
CA ASN A 95 -10.34 -10.15 4.36
C ASN A 95 -9.69 -9.38 3.18
N PRO A 96 -10.49 -8.78 2.29
CA PRO A 96 -10.01 -8.04 1.11
C PRO A 96 -9.36 -6.68 1.44
N LEU A 97 -9.54 -6.16 2.66
CA LEU A 97 -8.98 -4.87 3.10
C LEU A 97 -7.54 -5.02 3.64
N ARG A 98 -7.05 -6.25 3.82
CA ARG A 98 -5.73 -6.49 4.42
C ARG A 98 -4.60 -6.11 3.45
N LYS A 99 -3.62 -5.32 3.92
CA LYS A 99 -2.47 -4.84 3.12
C LYS A 99 -1.31 -5.85 2.99
N ARG A 100 -1.11 -6.72 4.00
CA ARG A 100 -0.02 -7.71 4.02
C ARG A 100 -0.49 -9.09 4.49
N LYS A 101 -0.03 -10.16 3.85
CA LYS A 101 -0.10 -11.52 4.38
C LYS A 101 1.05 -11.70 5.37
N ARG A 102 0.74 -11.95 6.64
CA ARG A 102 1.73 -12.35 7.64
C ARG A 102 1.63 -13.86 7.76
N GLU A 103 2.58 -14.56 7.18
CA GLU A 103 2.76 -15.99 7.40
C GLU A 103 3.67 -16.14 8.63
N GLY A 104 3.09 -16.52 9.77
CA GLY A 104 3.86 -16.93 10.94
C GLY A 104 4.27 -18.41 10.86
N LYS A 105 4.99 -18.92 11.87
CA LYS A 105 5.29 -20.37 12.01
C LYS A 105 4.03 -21.26 11.93
N GLY A 106 2.85 -20.71 12.23
CA GLY A 106 1.55 -21.39 12.12
C GLY A 106 0.84 -21.28 10.77
N GLY A 107 1.38 -20.63 9.73
CA GLY A 107 0.64 -20.36 8.49
C GLY A 107 0.06 -21.61 7.82
N GLN A 108 0.84 -22.69 7.72
CA GLN A 108 0.35 -23.96 7.15
C GLN A 108 -0.74 -24.61 8.00
N VAL A 109 -0.64 -24.53 9.33
CA VAL A 109 -1.67 -25.07 10.25
C VAL A 109 -2.95 -24.26 10.13
N GLU A 110 -2.84 -22.93 10.00
CA GLU A 110 -3.97 -22.03 9.80
C GLU A 110 -4.69 -22.29 8.48
N ASP A 111 -3.95 -22.47 7.38
CA ASP A 111 -4.49 -22.75 6.05
C ASP A 111 -5.19 -24.13 6.01
N ALA A 112 -4.56 -25.15 6.61
CA ALA A 112 -5.15 -26.48 6.74
C ALA A 112 -6.42 -26.46 7.62
N LEU A 113 -6.39 -25.71 8.72
CA LEU A 113 -7.55 -25.56 9.60
C LEU A 113 -8.69 -24.84 8.89
N PHE A 114 -8.40 -23.78 8.11
CA PHE A 114 -9.41 -23.06 7.36
C PHE A 114 -10.07 -23.94 6.30
N THR A 115 -9.27 -24.76 5.59
CA THR A 115 -9.80 -25.72 4.62
C THR A 115 -10.75 -26.72 5.29
N TRP A 116 -10.34 -27.30 6.42
CA TRP A 116 -11.19 -28.21 7.20
C TRP A 116 -12.44 -27.50 7.74
N PHE A 117 -12.31 -26.26 8.20
CA PHE A 117 -13.41 -25.45 8.71
C PHE A 117 -14.47 -25.21 7.64
N GLN A 118 -14.08 -24.84 6.42
CA GLN A 118 -15.00 -24.67 5.29
C GLN A 118 -15.75 -25.96 4.97
N GLN A 119 -15.06 -27.10 4.98
CA GLN A 119 -15.68 -28.40 4.76
C GLN A 119 -16.70 -28.75 5.86
N ALA A 120 -16.38 -28.47 7.13
CA ALA A 120 -17.28 -28.69 8.25
C ALA A 120 -18.51 -27.76 8.21
N LEU A 121 -18.33 -26.49 7.83
CA LEU A 121 -19.45 -25.58 7.60
C LEU A 121 -20.35 -26.05 6.46
N ALA A 122 -19.77 -26.54 5.36
CA ALA A 122 -20.54 -27.10 4.24
C ALA A 122 -21.36 -28.35 4.66
N ARG A 123 -20.92 -29.08 5.68
CA ARG A 123 -21.66 -30.19 6.30
C ARG A 123 -22.69 -29.75 7.35
N GLY A 124 -22.77 -28.45 7.65
CA GLY A 124 -23.70 -27.90 8.65
C GLY A 124 -23.25 -28.15 10.10
N GLU A 125 -21.98 -28.43 10.35
CA GLU A 125 -21.47 -28.71 11.68
C GLU A 125 -21.37 -27.44 12.53
N ARG A 126 -21.79 -27.51 13.80
CA ARG A 126 -21.61 -26.42 14.76
C ARG A 126 -20.23 -26.50 15.38
N LEU A 127 -19.32 -25.68 14.87
CA LEU A 127 -17.95 -25.61 15.38
C LEU A 127 -17.80 -24.60 16.51
N SER A 128 -17.27 -25.06 17.64
CA SER A 128 -16.95 -24.23 18.80
C SER A 128 -15.46 -23.88 18.85
N GLY A 129 -15.11 -22.86 19.64
CA GLY A 129 -13.71 -22.47 19.84
C GLY A 129 -12.79 -23.61 20.30
N PRO A 130 -13.18 -24.42 21.30
CA PRO A 130 -12.42 -25.59 21.72
C PRO A 130 -12.21 -26.63 20.60
N ILE A 131 -13.23 -26.88 19.77
CA ILE A 131 -13.11 -27.80 18.62
C ILE A 131 -12.07 -27.29 17.62
N LEU A 132 -12.10 -25.99 17.31
CA LEU A 132 -11.11 -25.37 16.42
C LEU A 132 -9.69 -25.49 16.95
N LYS A 133 -9.48 -25.28 18.25
CA LYS A 133 -8.16 -25.43 18.88
C LYS A 133 -7.65 -26.86 18.84
N ALA A 134 -8.51 -27.82 19.19
CA ALA A 134 -8.17 -29.24 19.17
C ALA A 134 -7.75 -29.65 17.75
N LYS A 135 -8.53 -29.23 16.73
CA LYS A 135 -8.18 -29.53 15.34
C LYS A 135 -6.88 -28.86 14.89
N ALA A 136 -6.64 -27.62 15.32
CA ALA A 136 -5.39 -26.92 15.02
C ALA A 136 -4.17 -27.65 15.60
N GLN A 137 -4.27 -28.16 16.83
CA GLN A 137 -3.20 -28.95 17.46
C GLN A 137 -2.97 -30.27 16.74
N GLU A 138 -4.03 -30.98 16.35
CA GLU A 138 -3.93 -32.21 15.55
C GLU A 138 -3.21 -31.95 14.21
N LEU A 139 -3.58 -30.87 13.52
CA LEU A 139 -2.95 -30.47 12.26
C LEU A 139 -1.47 -30.09 12.45
N ALA A 140 -1.13 -29.43 13.56
CA ALA A 140 0.27 -29.14 13.89
C ALA A 140 1.09 -30.40 14.13
N GLN A 141 0.56 -31.35 14.91
CA GLN A 141 1.21 -32.63 15.19
C GLN A 141 1.45 -33.44 13.92
N SER A 142 0.42 -33.57 13.06
CA SER A 142 0.55 -34.27 11.78
C SER A 142 1.57 -33.63 10.82
N SER A 143 1.79 -32.33 10.95
CA SER A 143 2.77 -31.57 10.15
C SER A 143 4.15 -31.48 10.81
N GLY A 144 4.35 -32.09 11.98
CA GLY A 144 5.60 -32.02 12.75
C GLY A 144 5.95 -30.60 13.22
N ARG A 145 4.96 -29.73 13.43
CA ARG A 145 5.16 -28.33 13.82
C ARG A 145 4.96 -28.14 15.31
N ASP A 146 5.89 -27.43 15.93
CA ASP A 146 5.71 -26.88 17.26
C ASP A 146 4.77 -25.66 17.19
N PHE A 147 3.51 -25.89 17.54
CA PHE A 147 2.45 -24.89 17.45
C PHE A 147 1.43 -25.10 18.57
N GLU A 148 1.09 -24.00 19.25
CA GLU A 148 0.11 -23.98 20.33
C GLU A 148 -1.11 -23.13 19.95
N ALA A 149 -2.29 -23.75 20.02
CA ALA A 149 -3.57 -23.11 19.73
C ALA A 149 -4.09 -22.27 20.92
N THR A 150 -3.35 -21.22 21.27
CA THR A 150 -3.73 -20.30 22.36
C THR A 150 -5.04 -19.56 22.07
N ASP A 151 -5.70 -19.03 23.11
CA ASP A 151 -6.89 -18.17 22.96
C ASP A 151 -6.62 -16.94 22.09
N GLY A 152 -5.46 -16.30 22.29
CA GLY A 152 -5.04 -15.15 21.49
C GLY A 152 -4.86 -15.51 20.02
N TRP A 153 -4.28 -16.68 19.73
CA TRP A 153 -4.17 -17.16 18.36
C TRP A 153 -5.55 -17.43 17.74
N LEU A 154 -6.45 -18.12 18.44
CA LEU A 154 -7.79 -18.43 17.95
C LEU A 154 -8.59 -17.14 17.67
N CYS A 155 -8.52 -16.15 18.56
CA CYS A 155 -9.17 -14.86 18.37
C CYS A 155 -8.70 -14.19 17.06
N ARG A 156 -7.38 -14.13 16.85
CA ARG A 156 -6.80 -13.57 15.62
C ARG A 156 -7.11 -14.42 14.39
N TRP A 157 -7.18 -15.74 14.53
CA TRP A 157 -7.57 -16.63 13.43
C TRP A 157 -9.02 -16.38 13.02
N LYS A 158 -9.95 -16.25 13.97
CA LYS A 158 -11.34 -15.88 13.69
C LYS A 158 -11.43 -14.54 13.00
N THR A 159 -10.81 -13.48 13.53
CA THR A 159 -10.81 -12.15 12.89
C THR A 159 -10.27 -12.16 11.46
N ARG A 160 -9.38 -13.10 11.13
CA ARG A 160 -8.83 -13.24 9.77
C ARG A 160 -9.74 -13.99 8.80
N HIS A 161 -10.64 -14.82 9.31
CA HIS A 161 -11.49 -15.74 8.54
C HIS A 161 -13.00 -15.48 8.71
N ASN A 162 -13.37 -14.40 9.39
CA ASN A 162 -14.74 -13.95 9.61
C ASN A 162 -15.24 -13.08 8.46
#